data_AF-A0A165P0W1-F1
#
_entry.id   AF-A0A165P0W1-F1
#
_cell.length_a   1.000
_cell.length_b   1.000
_cell.length_c   1.000
_cell.angle_alpha   90.00
_cell.angle_beta   90.00
_cell.angle_gamma   90.00
#
_symmetry.space_group_name_H-M   'P 1'
#
loop_
_entity.id
_entity.type
_entity.pdbx_description
1 polymer ?
#
loop_
_entity_poly.entity_id
_entity_poly.type
_entity_poly.pdbx_seq_one_letter_code
_entity_poly.pdbx_strand_id
1 'polypeptide(L)'
;MRLVGLLLAVLALASVEDHEIFDLAAQIEAAEGKGTTFYSWLGIPSTASIAELNKAYRKKSLQLHPDKNPGVKGIHERFARLGVVASILRSSEGRERYDFFYKSGFPRWKGTGYYYSRFRPDLASVLVFLIILTSALQYVVQRFTYKRDLGRVEYFIREARSAAWGPKLAPVEGPRKVKVNMGGPGRMDDEGNFIPGRTLDMVVDGPDVFILESDGTRIPLDTSAAMPPSLKRTWFISLVSSLIARVTGKSSEAQATSHTDDVVEDEASGAETASTGYLSEAPAKNGNGKATATTMAGGRRRKAVRKR
;
A
#
# COMPACT_ATOMS: atom_id res chain seq x y z
N MET A 1 -23.53 1.69 -30.90
CA MET A 1 -22.26 2.30 -30.41
C MET A 1 -22.07 3.76 -30.79
N ARG A 2 -22.66 4.29 -31.89
CA ARG A 2 -22.55 5.72 -32.26
C ARG A 2 -23.32 6.69 -31.33
N LEU A 3 -24.44 6.26 -30.74
CA LEU A 3 -25.22 7.09 -29.79
C LEU A 3 -24.55 7.25 -28.41
N VAL A 4 -23.84 6.23 -27.92
CA VAL A 4 -23.12 6.30 -26.63
C VAL A 4 -21.89 7.19 -26.74
N GLY A 5 -21.20 7.19 -27.89
CA GLY A 5 -20.09 8.10 -28.17
C GLY A 5 -20.52 9.57 -28.27
N LEU A 6 -21.70 9.84 -28.83
CA LEU A 6 -22.23 11.20 -28.91
C LEU A 6 -22.68 11.72 -27.53
N LEU A 7 -23.26 10.86 -26.69
CA LEU A 7 -23.63 11.21 -25.31
C LEU A 7 -22.39 11.48 -24.42
N LEU A 8 -21.32 10.69 -24.58
CA LEU A 8 -20.04 10.93 -23.88
C LEU A 8 -19.33 12.18 -24.38
N ALA A 9 -19.42 12.51 -25.68
CA ALA A 9 -18.85 13.73 -26.23
C ALA A 9 -19.62 14.99 -25.78
N VAL A 10 -20.96 14.92 -25.70
CA VAL A 10 -21.80 16.00 -25.16
C VAL A 10 -21.55 16.19 -23.66
N LEU A 11 -21.37 15.11 -22.90
CA LEU A 11 -20.98 15.19 -21.49
C LEU A 11 -19.58 15.77 -21.27
N ALA A 12 -18.64 15.53 -22.19
CA ALA A 12 -17.29 16.06 -22.10
C ALA A 12 -17.21 17.55 -22.48
N LEU A 13 -17.93 17.99 -23.52
CA LEU A 13 -17.97 19.40 -23.93
C LEU A 13 -18.70 20.27 -22.90
N ALA A 14 -19.71 19.73 -22.22
CA ALA A 14 -20.40 20.42 -21.12
C ALA A 14 -19.47 20.71 -19.94
N SER A 15 -18.51 19.82 -19.63
CA SER A 15 -17.78 19.87 -18.36
C SER A 15 -16.92 21.11 -18.13
N VAL A 16 -16.26 21.65 -19.16
CA VAL A 16 -15.30 22.76 -18.98
C VAL A 16 -16.03 24.06 -18.69
N GLU A 17 -17.02 24.39 -19.51
CA GLU A 17 -17.83 25.60 -19.39
C GLU A 17 -18.74 25.56 -18.14
N ASP A 18 -19.23 24.38 -17.77
CA ASP A 18 -20.02 24.21 -16.55
C ASP A 18 -19.17 24.45 -15.30
N HIS A 19 -17.91 23.99 -15.28
CA HIS A 19 -17.00 24.24 -14.17
C HIS A 19 -16.74 25.74 -13.97
N GLU A 20 -16.59 26.51 -15.05
CA GLU A 20 -16.45 27.97 -14.97
C GLU A 20 -17.68 28.63 -14.34
N ILE A 21 -18.88 28.22 -14.75
CA ILE A 21 -20.14 28.71 -14.17
C ILE A 21 -20.18 28.41 -12.66
N PHE A 22 -19.80 27.19 -12.27
CA PHE A 22 -19.82 26.80 -10.86
C PHE A 22 -18.76 27.52 -10.03
N ASP A 23 -17.57 27.73 -10.59
CA ASP A 23 -16.50 28.50 -9.99
C ASP A 23 -16.94 29.94 -9.72
N LEU A 24 -17.53 30.57 -10.73
CA LEU A 24 -17.99 31.94 -10.68
C LEU A 24 -19.13 32.10 -9.68
N ALA A 25 -20.09 31.15 -9.66
CA ALA A 25 -21.17 31.12 -8.69
C ALA A 25 -20.65 31.03 -7.25
N ALA A 26 -19.72 30.10 -6.99
CA ALA A 26 -19.11 29.94 -5.67
C ALA A 26 -18.31 31.20 -5.24
N GLN A 27 -17.60 31.84 -6.18
CA GLN A 27 -16.84 33.07 -5.91
C GLN A 27 -17.76 34.26 -5.58
N ILE A 28 -18.89 34.39 -6.27
CA ILE A 28 -19.87 35.46 -6.01
C ILE A 28 -20.55 35.23 -4.67
N GLU A 29 -20.92 33.98 -4.38
CA GLU A 29 -21.50 33.61 -3.08
C GLU A 29 -20.52 33.89 -1.93
N ALA A 30 -19.23 33.59 -2.12
CA ALA A 30 -18.20 33.87 -1.12
C ALA A 30 -17.94 35.37 -0.92
N ALA A 31 -18.06 36.19 -1.97
CA ALA A 31 -17.77 37.62 -1.92
C ALA A 31 -18.96 38.48 -1.45
N GLU A 32 -20.18 38.12 -1.82
CA GLU A 32 -21.38 38.94 -1.61
C GLU A 32 -22.34 38.34 -0.55
N GLY A 33 -22.19 37.05 -0.24
CA GLY A 33 -22.98 36.34 0.76
C GLY A 33 -23.74 35.14 0.20
N LYS A 34 -24.12 34.23 1.11
CA LYS A 34 -24.82 32.98 0.79
C LYS A 34 -26.12 33.22 0.02
N GLY A 35 -26.32 32.47 -1.06
CA GLY A 35 -27.51 32.59 -1.92
C GLY A 35 -27.48 33.73 -2.95
N THR A 36 -26.35 34.43 -3.12
CA THR A 36 -26.23 35.46 -4.17
C THR A 36 -26.10 34.83 -5.55
N THR A 37 -27.10 35.03 -6.40
CA THR A 37 -27.17 34.55 -7.79
C THR A 37 -26.64 35.60 -8.77
N PHE A 38 -26.34 35.22 -10.02
CA PHE A 38 -25.88 36.18 -11.04
C PHE A 38 -26.92 37.29 -11.30
N TYR A 39 -28.20 36.90 -11.32
CA TYR A 39 -29.33 37.81 -11.50
C TYR A 39 -29.47 38.78 -10.32
N SER A 40 -29.47 38.26 -9.08
CA SER A 40 -29.55 39.09 -7.88
C SER A 40 -28.35 40.03 -7.75
N TRP A 41 -27.16 39.55 -8.12
CA TRP A 41 -25.96 40.35 -8.14
C TRP A 41 -26.11 41.50 -9.14
N LEU A 42 -26.49 41.23 -10.39
CA LEU A 42 -26.71 42.28 -11.40
C LEU A 42 -27.94 43.17 -11.10
N GLY A 43 -28.83 42.76 -10.20
CA GLY A 43 -30.04 43.48 -9.84
C GLY A 43 -31.13 43.40 -10.92
N ILE A 44 -31.22 42.26 -11.60
CA ILE A 44 -32.20 41.99 -12.67
C ILE A 44 -32.98 40.70 -12.37
N PRO A 45 -34.22 40.55 -12.86
CA PRO A 45 -34.94 39.29 -12.78
C PRO A 45 -34.34 38.25 -13.74
N SER A 46 -34.57 36.95 -13.48
CA SER A 46 -34.13 35.86 -14.37
C SER A 46 -34.82 35.89 -15.74
N THR A 47 -35.95 36.58 -15.86
CA THR A 47 -36.70 36.80 -17.12
C THR A 47 -36.24 38.04 -17.90
N ALA A 48 -35.22 38.76 -17.42
CA ALA A 48 -34.78 40.01 -18.01
C ALA A 48 -34.31 39.84 -19.46
N SER A 49 -34.57 40.85 -20.28
CA SER A 49 -34.11 40.89 -21.68
C SER A 49 -32.60 41.21 -21.76
N ILE A 50 -31.99 40.94 -22.91
CA ILE A 50 -30.57 41.27 -23.16
C ILE A 50 -30.33 42.79 -23.04
N ALA A 51 -31.32 43.61 -23.42
CA ALA A 51 -31.25 45.07 -23.28
C ALA A 51 -31.17 45.51 -21.81
N GLU A 52 -31.97 44.89 -20.95
CA GLU A 52 -31.95 45.13 -19.50
C GLU A 52 -30.65 44.65 -18.87
N LEU A 53 -30.16 43.47 -19.25
CA LEU A 53 -28.85 42.96 -18.84
C LEU A 53 -27.73 43.94 -19.18
N ASN A 54 -27.72 44.49 -20.41
CA ASN A 54 -26.72 45.46 -20.83
C ASN A 54 -26.83 46.79 -20.08
N LYS A 55 -28.05 47.23 -19.73
CA LYS A 55 -28.27 48.41 -18.88
C LYS A 55 -27.74 48.18 -17.46
N ALA A 56 -28.05 47.04 -16.86
CA ALA A 56 -27.58 46.65 -15.53
C ALA A 56 -26.05 46.51 -15.48
N TYR A 57 -25.46 45.83 -16.47
CA TYR A 57 -24.01 45.70 -16.62
C TYR A 57 -23.31 47.05 -16.66
N ARG A 58 -23.80 48.00 -17.48
CA ARG A 58 -23.20 49.35 -17.56
C ARG A 58 -23.25 50.08 -16.22
N LYS A 59 -24.40 50.05 -15.53
CA LYS A 59 -24.56 50.65 -14.21
C LYS A 59 -23.59 50.04 -13.20
N LYS A 60 -23.49 48.71 -13.19
CA LYS A 60 -22.64 47.98 -12.23
C LYS A 60 -21.15 48.09 -12.55
N SER A 61 -20.80 48.15 -13.83
CA SER A 61 -19.42 48.35 -14.30
C SER A 61 -18.89 49.71 -13.87
N LEU A 62 -19.70 50.77 -13.95
CA LEU A 62 -19.35 52.09 -13.43
C LEU A 62 -19.11 52.09 -11.91
N GLN A 63 -19.92 51.34 -11.16
CA GLN A 63 -19.78 51.21 -9.71
C GLN A 63 -18.54 50.42 -9.31
N LEU A 64 -18.20 49.37 -10.06
CA LEU A 64 -17.06 48.48 -9.77
C LEU A 64 -15.79 48.84 -10.53
N HIS A 65 -15.74 49.97 -11.23
CA HIS A 65 -14.59 50.33 -12.05
C HIS A 65 -13.35 50.57 -11.17
N PRO A 66 -12.18 49.95 -11.46
CA PRO A 66 -10.99 50.06 -10.62
C PRO A 66 -10.47 51.51 -10.53
N ASP A 67 -10.54 52.27 -11.62
CA ASP A 67 -10.12 53.68 -11.66
C ASP A 67 -10.98 54.60 -10.76
N LYS A 68 -12.28 54.29 -10.62
CA LYS A 68 -13.19 55.08 -9.78
C LYS A 68 -13.11 54.68 -8.31
N ASN A 69 -12.52 53.54 -8.00
CA ASN A 69 -12.41 52.99 -6.66
C ASN A 69 -10.94 52.64 -6.32
N PRO A 70 -10.02 53.61 -6.39
CA PRO A 70 -8.63 53.37 -6.06
C PRO A 70 -8.52 53.00 -4.57
N GLY A 71 -7.81 51.91 -4.26
CA GLY A 71 -7.56 51.45 -2.89
C GLY A 71 -8.59 50.47 -2.32
N VAL A 72 -9.66 50.13 -3.05
CA VAL A 72 -10.61 49.08 -2.62
C VAL A 72 -10.02 47.69 -2.90
N LYS A 73 -9.76 46.91 -1.85
CA LYS A 73 -9.25 45.53 -1.97
C LYS A 73 -10.22 44.66 -2.77
N GLY A 74 -9.70 43.91 -3.74
CA GLY A 74 -10.50 42.97 -4.54
C GLY A 74 -11.40 43.62 -5.60
N ILE A 75 -11.32 44.94 -5.83
CA ILE A 75 -12.14 45.60 -6.85
C ILE A 75 -11.86 45.10 -8.27
N HIS A 76 -10.58 44.85 -8.58
CA HIS A 76 -10.16 44.28 -9.86
C HIS A 76 -10.78 42.90 -10.11
N GLU A 77 -10.77 42.04 -9.09
CA GLU A 77 -11.38 40.70 -9.19
C GLU A 77 -12.90 40.80 -9.35
N ARG A 78 -13.57 41.66 -8.58
CA ARG A 78 -15.03 41.87 -8.70
C ARG A 78 -15.40 42.40 -10.09
N PHE A 79 -14.60 43.30 -10.65
CA PHE A 79 -14.79 43.81 -12.01
C PHE A 79 -14.56 42.73 -13.07
N ALA A 80 -13.51 41.93 -12.93
CA ALA A 80 -13.25 40.80 -13.82
C ALA A 80 -14.41 39.79 -13.79
N ARG A 81 -14.90 39.41 -12.60
CA ARG A 81 -16.07 38.55 -12.43
C ARG A 81 -17.31 39.14 -13.09
N LEU A 82 -17.51 40.46 -13.03
CA LEU A 82 -18.64 41.13 -13.68
C LEU A 82 -18.62 40.95 -15.19
N GLY A 83 -17.43 41.06 -15.80
CA GLY A 83 -17.23 40.80 -17.22
C GLY A 83 -17.63 39.37 -17.61
N VAL A 84 -17.14 38.38 -16.85
CA VAL A 84 -17.40 36.96 -17.10
C VAL A 84 -18.87 36.59 -16.88
N VAL A 85 -19.52 37.08 -15.81
CA VAL A 85 -20.97 36.87 -15.61
C VAL A 85 -21.75 37.43 -16.79
N ALA A 86 -21.42 38.64 -17.24
CA ALA A 86 -22.14 39.27 -18.33
C ALA A 86 -21.92 38.55 -19.68
N SER A 87 -20.73 37.99 -19.94
CA SER A 87 -20.51 37.17 -21.13
C SER A 87 -21.34 35.88 -21.12
N ILE A 88 -21.42 35.20 -19.97
CA ILE A 88 -22.23 33.99 -19.80
C ILE A 88 -23.72 34.30 -20.03
N LEU A 89 -24.25 35.36 -19.39
CA LEU A 89 -25.67 35.71 -19.52
C LEU A 89 -26.04 36.33 -20.87
N ARG A 90 -25.07 36.86 -21.63
CA ARG A 90 -25.30 37.35 -23.01
C ARG A 90 -25.38 36.22 -24.02
N SER A 91 -24.67 35.12 -23.80
CA SER A 91 -24.76 33.92 -24.63
C SER A 91 -26.05 33.18 -24.32
N SER A 92 -26.84 32.81 -25.34
CA SER A 92 -28.06 32.01 -25.14
C SER A 92 -27.73 30.69 -24.46
N GLU A 93 -26.69 30.02 -24.94
CA GLU A 93 -26.24 28.73 -24.42
C GLU A 93 -25.72 28.83 -22.98
N GLY A 94 -24.89 29.85 -22.70
CA GLY A 94 -24.36 30.09 -21.35
C GLY A 94 -25.47 30.41 -20.35
N ARG A 95 -26.47 31.19 -20.77
CA ARG A 95 -27.64 31.52 -19.96
C ARG A 95 -28.53 30.30 -19.70
N GLU A 96 -28.80 29.50 -20.72
CA GLU A 96 -29.60 28.27 -20.59
C GLU A 96 -28.95 27.27 -19.63
N ARG A 97 -27.64 27.07 -19.73
CA ARG A 97 -26.89 26.21 -18.80
C ARG A 97 -26.91 26.75 -17.38
N TYR A 98 -26.67 28.05 -17.20
CA TYR A 98 -26.79 28.68 -15.88
C TYR A 98 -28.19 28.51 -15.30
N ASP A 99 -29.23 28.75 -16.09
CA ASP A 99 -30.63 28.62 -15.67
C ASP A 99 -31.00 27.18 -15.30
N PHE A 100 -30.44 26.19 -15.99
CA PHE A 100 -30.59 24.78 -15.65
C PHE A 100 -30.05 24.48 -14.24
N PHE A 101 -28.83 24.94 -13.92
CA PHE A 101 -28.24 24.75 -12.60
C PHE A 101 -28.86 25.64 -11.53
N TYR A 102 -29.32 26.84 -11.90
CA TYR A 102 -30.05 27.73 -11.01
C TYR A 102 -31.35 27.10 -10.50
N LYS A 103 -32.07 26.35 -11.36
CA LYS A 103 -33.30 25.62 -10.99
C LYS A 103 -33.02 24.26 -10.33
N SER A 104 -32.05 23.51 -10.84
CA SER A 104 -31.76 22.13 -10.41
C SER A 104 -30.85 22.05 -9.17
N GLY A 105 -30.18 23.16 -8.85
CA GLY A 105 -29.14 23.23 -7.82
C GLY A 105 -27.74 22.98 -8.38
N PHE A 106 -26.74 23.60 -7.75
CA PHE A 106 -25.34 23.44 -8.13
C PHE A 106 -24.74 22.15 -7.55
N PRO A 107 -24.08 21.30 -8.36
CA PRO A 107 -23.40 20.11 -7.85
C PRO A 107 -22.21 20.50 -6.96
N ARG A 108 -21.97 19.73 -5.89
CA ARG A 108 -20.75 19.86 -5.07
C ARG A 108 -19.56 19.28 -5.85
N TRP A 109 -18.93 20.10 -6.67
CA TRP A 109 -17.81 19.70 -7.52
C TRP A 109 -16.43 19.97 -6.87
N LYS A 110 -16.33 20.97 -5.98
CA LYS A 110 -15.12 21.19 -5.16
C LYS A 110 -15.17 20.36 -3.89
N GLY A 111 -14.42 19.26 -3.86
CA GLY A 111 -14.11 18.52 -2.64
C GLY A 111 -13.97 17.01 -2.83
N THR A 112 -13.35 16.36 -1.85
CA THR A 112 -13.23 14.89 -1.76
C THR A 112 -14.59 14.19 -1.83
N GLY A 113 -15.68 14.89 -1.47
CA GLY A 113 -17.06 14.42 -1.55
C GLY A 113 -17.54 14.04 -2.96
N TYR A 114 -16.96 14.58 -4.04
CA TYR A 114 -17.28 14.17 -5.41
C TYR A 114 -16.84 12.73 -5.68
N TYR A 115 -15.66 12.34 -5.20
CA TYR A 115 -15.17 10.97 -5.31
C TYR A 115 -16.01 10.01 -4.44
N TYR A 116 -16.39 10.41 -3.24
CA TYR A 116 -17.22 9.58 -2.34
C TYR A 116 -18.67 9.41 -2.80
N SER A 117 -19.25 10.41 -3.49
CA SER A 117 -20.64 10.33 -3.97
C SER A 117 -20.76 9.45 -5.22
N ARG A 118 -19.74 9.46 -6.08
CA ARG A 118 -19.70 8.65 -7.31
C ARG A 118 -19.17 7.24 -7.06
N PHE A 119 -18.10 7.11 -6.28
CA PHE A 119 -17.57 5.85 -5.80
C PHE A 119 -17.99 5.69 -4.35
N ARG A 120 -19.22 5.23 -4.11
CA ARG A 120 -19.51 4.61 -2.82
C ARG A 120 -18.68 3.32 -2.80
N PRO A 121 -17.61 3.23 -2.00
CA PRO A 121 -16.75 2.06 -2.04
C PRO A 121 -17.57 0.86 -1.55
N ASP A 122 -17.99 0.04 -2.49
CA ASP A 122 -18.60 -1.24 -2.17
C ASP A 122 -17.56 -2.13 -1.49
N LEU A 123 -18.00 -3.01 -0.60
CA LEU A 123 -17.12 -3.94 0.13
C LEU A 123 -16.20 -4.69 -0.84
N ALA A 124 -16.73 -5.07 -2.01
CA ALA A 124 -15.97 -5.71 -3.08
C ALA A 124 -14.82 -4.83 -3.61
N SER A 125 -15.05 -3.53 -3.81
CA SER A 125 -14.02 -2.60 -4.30
C SER A 125 -12.88 -2.43 -3.30
N VAL A 126 -13.20 -2.41 -2.01
CA VAL A 126 -12.20 -2.34 -0.93
C VAL A 126 -11.38 -3.62 -0.86
N LEU A 127 -12.02 -4.78 -0.98
CA LEU A 127 -11.33 -6.07 -1.01
C LEU A 127 -10.40 -6.18 -2.21
N VAL A 128 -10.84 -5.80 -3.41
CA VAL A 128 -10.00 -5.80 -4.63
C VAL A 128 -8.80 -4.88 -4.45
N PHE A 129 -9.00 -3.67 -3.92
CA PHE A 129 -7.90 -2.74 -3.65
C PHE A 129 -6.90 -3.33 -2.64
N LEU A 130 -7.38 -3.93 -1.55
CA LEU A 130 -6.53 -4.54 -0.52
C LEU A 130 -5.76 -5.76 -1.05
N ILE A 131 -6.37 -6.55 -1.93
CA ILE A 131 -5.71 -7.66 -2.64
C ILE A 131 -4.58 -7.14 -3.54
N ILE A 132 -4.84 -6.08 -4.31
CA ILE A 132 -3.83 -5.47 -5.19
C ILE A 132 -2.69 -4.90 -4.33
N LEU A 133 -3.01 -4.20 -3.25
CA LEU A 133 -2.03 -3.59 -2.36
C LEU A 133 -1.14 -4.62 -1.67
N THR A 134 -1.73 -5.71 -1.15
CA THR A 134 -0.99 -6.79 -0.49
C THR A 134 -0.13 -7.57 -1.49
N SER A 135 -0.64 -7.83 -2.70
CA SER A 135 0.14 -8.47 -3.78
C SER A 135 1.31 -7.60 -4.23
N ALA A 136 1.11 -6.28 -4.38
CA ALA A 136 2.18 -5.35 -4.73
C ALA A 136 3.27 -5.31 -3.66
N LEU A 137 2.89 -5.25 -2.38
CA LEU A 137 3.85 -5.28 -1.28
C LEU A 137 4.64 -6.60 -1.26
N GLN A 138 3.97 -7.73 -1.49
CA GLN A 138 4.63 -9.04 -1.57
C GLN A 138 5.63 -9.10 -2.74
N TYR A 139 5.27 -8.57 -3.91
CA TYR A 139 6.17 -8.49 -5.06
C TYR A 139 7.42 -7.66 -4.75
N VAL A 140 7.25 -6.54 -4.06
CA VAL A 140 8.36 -5.69 -3.63
C VAL A 140 9.29 -6.45 -2.68
N VAL A 141 8.74 -7.17 -1.69
CA VAL A 141 9.52 -8.03 -0.79
C VAL A 141 10.29 -9.09 -1.58
N GLN A 142 9.62 -9.81 -2.49
CA GLN A 142 10.29 -10.83 -3.34
C GLN A 142 11.42 -10.23 -4.17
N ARG A 143 11.25 -9.02 -4.70
CA ARG A 143 12.28 -8.31 -5.46
C ARG A 143 13.50 -7.99 -4.59
N PHE A 144 13.29 -7.55 -3.35
CA PHE A 144 14.38 -7.29 -2.41
C PHE A 144 15.06 -8.58 -1.95
N THR A 145 14.29 -9.64 -1.67
CA THR A 145 14.81 -10.95 -1.29
C THR A 145 15.68 -11.53 -2.40
N TYR A 146 15.20 -11.55 -3.65
CA TYR A 146 15.97 -12.03 -4.81
C TYR A 146 17.30 -11.29 -4.95
N LYS A 147 17.30 -9.95 -4.84
CA LYS A 147 18.54 -9.16 -4.88
C LYS A 147 19.50 -9.50 -3.74
N ARG A 148 18.98 -9.72 -2.53
CA ARG A 148 19.79 -10.11 -1.36
C ARG A 148 20.36 -11.51 -1.52
N ASP A 149 19.60 -12.45 -2.06
CA ASP A 149 20.01 -13.83 -2.21
C ASP A 149 21.07 -13.99 -3.29
N LEU A 150 20.96 -13.27 -4.41
CA LEU A 150 22.04 -13.20 -5.40
C LEU A 150 23.35 -12.71 -4.79
N GLY A 151 23.31 -11.61 -4.03
CA GLY A 151 24.51 -11.07 -3.39
C GLY A 151 25.12 -12.01 -2.35
N ARG A 152 24.30 -12.82 -1.64
CA ARG A 152 24.78 -13.84 -0.70
C ARG A 152 25.46 -15.01 -1.42
N VAL A 153 24.86 -15.51 -2.49
CA VAL A 153 25.43 -16.60 -3.31
C VAL A 153 26.77 -16.17 -3.89
N GLU A 154 26.84 -14.97 -4.47
CA GLU A 154 28.08 -14.42 -5.01
C GLU A 154 29.16 -14.23 -3.93
N TYR A 155 28.77 -13.77 -2.74
CA TYR A 155 29.66 -13.67 -1.59
C TYR A 155 30.24 -15.04 -1.20
N PHE A 156 29.42 -16.08 -1.10
CA PHE A 156 29.89 -17.43 -0.75
C PHE A 156 30.80 -18.03 -1.80
N ILE A 157 30.46 -17.88 -3.09
CA ILE A 157 31.31 -18.34 -4.20
C ILE A 157 32.68 -17.64 -4.14
N ARG A 158 32.69 -16.32 -3.92
CA ARG A 158 33.93 -15.55 -3.82
C ARG A 158 34.79 -15.96 -2.63
N GLU A 159 34.19 -16.11 -1.46
CA GLU A 159 34.89 -16.50 -0.23
C GLU A 159 35.47 -17.92 -0.37
N ALA A 160 34.67 -18.86 -0.88
CA ALA A 160 35.09 -20.23 -1.13
C ALA A 160 36.28 -20.29 -2.10
N ARG A 161 36.21 -19.56 -3.22
CA ARG A 161 37.32 -19.45 -4.18
C ARG A 161 38.57 -18.81 -3.57
N SER A 162 38.41 -17.75 -2.80
CA SER A 162 39.54 -17.06 -2.15
C SER A 162 40.25 -17.95 -1.12
N ALA A 163 39.51 -18.78 -0.39
CA ALA A 163 40.07 -19.72 0.55
C ALA A 163 40.67 -20.97 -0.12
N ALA A 164 40.14 -21.39 -1.27
CA ALA A 164 40.69 -22.51 -2.04
C ALA A 164 41.97 -22.15 -2.82
N TRP A 165 41.98 -20.98 -3.48
CA TRP A 165 43.01 -20.54 -4.43
C TRP A 165 43.94 -19.44 -3.91
N GLY A 166 43.65 -18.89 -2.73
CA GLY A 166 44.39 -17.77 -2.16
C GLY A 166 44.03 -16.42 -2.81
N PRO A 167 44.73 -15.34 -2.43
CA PRO A 167 44.36 -13.96 -2.78
C PRO A 167 44.48 -13.63 -4.28
N LYS A 168 45.12 -14.49 -5.08
CA LYS A 168 45.33 -14.31 -6.52
C LYS A 168 44.29 -15.04 -7.40
N LEU A 169 43.34 -15.78 -6.80
CA LEU A 169 42.25 -16.50 -7.50
C LEU A 169 42.72 -17.38 -8.68
N ALA A 170 43.94 -17.93 -8.61
CA ALA A 170 44.46 -18.80 -9.64
C ALA A 170 43.91 -20.22 -9.43
N PRO A 171 43.24 -20.83 -10.43
CA PRO A 171 42.66 -22.15 -10.28
C PRO A 171 43.76 -23.17 -10.00
N VAL A 172 43.67 -23.82 -8.84
CA VAL A 172 44.54 -24.94 -8.48
C VAL A 172 43.84 -26.23 -8.87
N GLU A 173 44.60 -27.17 -9.44
CA GLU A 173 44.07 -28.48 -9.86
C GLU A 173 43.65 -29.32 -8.65
N GLY A 174 42.43 -29.88 -8.71
CA GLY A 174 41.88 -30.82 -7.73
C GLY A 174 40.89 -30.23 -6.71
N PRO A 175 40.03 -31.08 -6.12
CA PRO A 175 38.96 -30.64 -5.22
C PRO A 175 39.51 -30.18 -3.87
N ARG A 176 39.19 -28.94 -3.46
CA ARG A 176 39.58 -28.40 -2.15
C ARG A 176 38.36 -28.21 -1.26
N LYS A 177 38.39 -28.85 -0.09
CA LYS A 177 37.40 -28.65 0.97
C LYS A 177 37.72 -27.36 1.72
N VAL A 178 36.73 -26.48 1.84
CA VAL A 178 36.84 -25.16 2.44
C VAL A 178 35.67 -24.95 3.40
N LYS A 179 35.92 -24.29 4.52
CA LYS A 179 34.86 -23.85 5.44
C LYS A 179 34.60 -22.37 5.26
N VAL A 180 33.37 -22.00 4.92
CA VAL A 180 32.98 -20.60 4.68
C VAL A 180 31.97 -20.16 5.72
N ASN A 181 32.11 -18.94 6.23
CA ASN A 181 31.22 -18.40 7.24
C ASN A 181 29.90 -17.92 6.60
N MET A 182 28.76 -18.52 6.97
CA MET A 182 27.41 -18.15 6.50
C MET A 182 26.81 -16.90 7.16
N GLY A 183 27.60 -16.26 8.03
CA GLY A 183 27.16 -15.11 8.81
C GLY A 183 26.60 -15.49 10.19
N GLY A 184 26.37 -14.44 10.98
CA GLY A 184 26.14 -14.52 12.42
C GLY A 184 27.40 -14.06 13.18
N PRO A 185 27.25 -13.25 14.25
CA PRO A 185 28.40 -12.86 15.05
C PRO A 185 29.01 -14.13 15.68
N GLY A 186 30.34 -14.23 15.63
CA GLY A 186 31.04 -15.23 16.43
C GLY A 186 30.69 -14.98 17.90
N ARG A 187 30.41 -16.06 18.63
CA ARG A 187 30.06 -15.99 20.05
C ARG A 187 31.16 -16.64 20.87
N MET A 188 31.45 -16.08 22.02
CA MET A 188 32.30 -16.72 23.02
C MET A 188 31.41 -17.63 23.86
N ASP A 189 31.83 -18.86 24.10
CA ASP A 189 31.19 -19.70 25.11
C ASP A 189 31.63 -19.29 26.52
N ASP A 190 30.99 -19.87 27.53
CA ASP A 190 31.26 -19.58 28.94
C ASP A 190 32.66 -20.05 29.39
N GLU A 191 33.36 -20.79 28.52
CA GLU A 191 34.73 -21.30 28.69
C GLU A 191 35.79 -20.41 28.00
N GLY A 192 35.35 -19.35 27.32
CA GLY A 192 36.24 -18.38 26.65
C GLY A 192 36.72 -18.78 25.26
N ASN A 193 36.19 -19.85 24.68
CA ASN A 193 36.51 -20.29 23.32
C ASN A 193 35.65 -19.53 22.29
N PHE A 194 36.27 -19.14 21.18
CA PHE A 194 35.59 -18.48 20.07
C PHE A 194 34.86 -19.50 19.20
N ILE A 195 33.54 -19.53 19.30
CA ILE A 195 32.69 -20.31 18.40
C ILE A 195 32.46 -19.45 17.15
N PRO A 196 33.01 -19.83 15.98
CA PRO A 196 32.72 -19.13 14.74
C PRO A 196 31.20 -19.19 14.47
N GLY A 197 30.69 -18.18 13.75
CA GLY A 197 29.30 -18.21 13.29
C GLY A 197 28.99 -19.47 12.47
N ARG A 198 27.75 -19.65 12.01
CA ARG A 198 27.38 -20.85 11.24
C ARG A 198 28.32 -21.01 10.03
N THR A 199 29.12 -22.07 10.01
CA THR A 199 30.03 -22.38 8.91
C THR A 199 29.39 -23.39 7.96
N LEU A 200 29.69 -23.27 6.68
CA LEU A 200 29.29 -24.23 5.66
C LEU A 200 30.53 -24.91 5.09
N ASP A 201 30.50 -26.23 5.04
CA ASP A 201 31.54 -27.02 4.39
C ASP A 201 31.26 -27.02 2.88
N MET A 202 32.24 -26.57 2.11
CA MET A 202 32.14 -26.38 0.66
C MET A 202 33.31 -27.08 -0.03
N VAL A 203 33.12 -27.46 -1.29
CA VAL A 203 34.16 -28.03 -2.15
C VAL A 203 34.28 -27.17 -3.40
N VAL A 204 35.49 -26.67 -3.65
CA VAL A 204 35.81 -25.97 -4.90
C VAL A 204 36.49 -26.96 -5.82
N ASP A 205 35.89 -27.21 -6.98
CA ASP A 205 36.43 -28.11 -8.01
C ASP A 205 36.42 -27.37 -9.35
N GLY A 206 37.59 -26.86 -9.75
CA GLY A 206 37.69 -25.98 -10.92
C GLY A 206 36.77 -24.75 -10.80
N PRO A 207 36.01 -24.37 -11.84
CA PRO A 207 35.20 -23.14 -11.83
C PRO A 207 34.00 -23.21 -10.87
N ASP A 208 33.60 -24.41 -10.47
CA ASP A 208 32.32 -24.65 -9.79
C ASP A 208 32.52 -24.83 -8.29
N VAL A 209 31.53 -24.37 -7.53
CA VAL A 209 31.53 -24.43 -6.07
C VAL A 209 30.37 -25.31 -5.63
N PHE A 210 30.66 -26.33 -4.84
CA PHE A 210 29.68 -27.28 -4.33
C PHE A 210 29.53 -27.12 -2.83
N ILE A 211 28.30 -27.24 -2.34
CA ILE A 211 28.03 -27.41 -0.91
C ILE A 211 28.16 -28.89 -0.58
N LEU A 212 28.83 -29.21 0.51
CA LEU A 212 28.95 -30.56 1.03
C LEU A 212 27.91 -30.78 2.14
N GLU A 213 26.97 -31.68 1.93
CA GLU A 213 26.02 -32.08 2.97
C GLU A 213 26.63 -33.17 3.87
N SER A 214 26.03 -33.45 5.03
CA SER A 214 26.49 -34.48 5.98
C SER A 214 26.64 -35.86 5.33
N ASP A 215 25.86 -36.10 4.29
CA ASP A 215 25.73 -37.38 3.61
C ASP A 215 26.75 -37.52 2.46
N GLY A 216 27.59 -36.49 2.25
CA GLY A 216 28.64 -36.46 1.23
C GLY A 216 28.15 -36.06 -0.18
N THR A 217 26.87 -35.75 -0.33
CA THR A 217 26.28 -35.22 -1.56
C THR A 217 26.86 -33.84 -1.88
N ARG A 218 27.09 -33.57 -3.18
CA ARG A 218 27.64 -32.30 -3.68
C ARG A 218 26.54 -31.55 -4.42
N ILE A 219 26.06 -30.45 -3.84
CA ILE A 219 25.03 -29.61 -4.46
C ILE A 219 25.70 -28.42 -5.15
N PRO A 220 25.54 -28.23 -6.47
CA PRO A 220 26.15 -27.10 -7.17
C PRO A 220 25.55 -25.78 -6.67
N LEU A 221 26.41 -24.84 -6.32
CA LEU A 221 26.01 -23.51 -5.88
C LEU A 221 26.12 -22.52 -7.04
N ASP A 222 25.06 -22.47 -7.85
CA ASP A 222 24.97 -21.55 -8.98
C ASP A 222 24.04 -20.37 -8.71
N THR A 223 24.29 -19.24 -9.39
CA THR A 223 23.39 -18.08 -9.39
C THR A 223 22.00 -18.38 -9.95
N SER A 224 21.85 -19.50 -10.65
CA SER A 224 20.58 -20.02 -11.17
C SER A 224 19.66 -20.62 -10.10
N ALA A 225 20.20 -20.94 -8.91
CA ALA A 225 19.42 -21.43 -7.77
C ALA A 225 18.53 -20.35 -7.13
N ALA A 226 18.81 -19.06 -7.39
CA ALA A 226 18.01 -17.95 -6.89
C ALA A 226 16.66 -17.85 -7.64
N MET A 227 15.55 -18.02 -6.92
CA MET A 227 14.21 -17.98 -7.52
C MET A 227 13.85 -16.55 -7.98
N PRO A 228 13.53 -16.32 -9.27
CA PRO A 228 13.16 -15.00 -9.75
C PRO A 228 11.79 -14.57 -9.17
N PRO A 229 11.56 -13.25 -8.99
CA PRO A 229 10.29 -12.74 -8.49
C PRO A 229 9.16 -13.12 -9.46
N SER A 230 8.11 -13.77 -8.95
CA SER A 230 6.99 -14.26 -9.77
C SER A 230 5.67 -13.97 -9.09
N LEU A 231 4.79 -13.27 -9.82
CA LEU A 231 3.44 -12.95 -9.37
C LEU A 231 2.61 -14.23 -9.12
N LYS A 232 2.87 -15.31 -9.87
CA LYS A 232 2.14 -16.59 -9.74
C LYS A 232 2.39 -17.31 -8.41
N ARG A 233 3.45 -16.95 -7.68
CA ARG A 233 3.82 -17.51 -6.37
C ARG A 233 3.36 -16.64 -5.20
N THR A 234 2.66 -15.53 -5.47
CA THR A 234 2.00 -14.78 -4.39
C THR A 234 0.91 -15.66 -3.78
N TRP A 235 0.76 -15.60 -2.45
CA TRP A 235 -0.14 -16.49 -1.71
C TRP A 235 -1.59 -16.32 -2.22
N PHE A 236 -1.94 -15.12 -2.69
CA PHE A 236 -3.26 -14.85 -3.24
C PHE A 236 -3.49 -15.56 -4.57
N ILE A 237 -2.54 -15.51 -5.51
CA ILE A 237 -2.69 -16.17 -6.80
C ILE A 237 -2.61 -17.69 -6.63
N SER A 238 -1.76 -18.21 -5.73
CA SER A 238 -1.75 -19.64 -5.41
C SER A 238 -3.06 -20.06 -4.74
N LEU A 239 -3.61 -19.27 -3.81
CA LEU A 239 -4.86 -19.58 -3.12
C LEU A 239 -6.05 -19.51 -4.05
N VAL A 240 -6.16 -18.48 -4.91
CA VAL A 240 -7.20 -18.38 -5.94
C VAL A 240 -7.08 -19.52 -6.95
N SER A 241 -5.88 -19.83 -7.43
CA SER A 241 -5.68 -20.96 -8.34
C SER A 241 -6.01 -22.30 -7.68
N SER A 242 -5.75 -22.46 -6.38
CA SER A 242 -6.10 -23.66 -5.61
C SER A 242 -7.61 -23.77 -5.35
N LEU A 243 -8.28 -22.64 -5.13
CA LEU A 243 -9.74 -22.58 -4.99
C LEU A 243 -10.42 -22.91 -6.32
N ILE A 244 -9.93 -22.32 -7.42
CA ILE A 244 -10.42 -22.59 -8.77
C ILE A 244 -10.14 -24.06 -9.12
N ALA A 245 -8.95 -24.58 -8.88
CA ALA A 245 -8.60 -25.97 -9.15
C ALA A 245 -9.49 -26.96 -8.38
N ARG A 246 -9.82 -26.66 -7.11
CA ARG A 246 -10.77 -27.42 -6.30
C ARG A 246 -12.20 -27.37 -6.85
N VAL A 247 -12.63 -26.25 -7.43
CA VAL A 247 -13.98 -26.07 -7.99
C VAL A 247 -14.09 -26.62 -9.42
N THR A 248 -13.03 -26.58 -10.22
CA THR A 248 -13.02 -27.05 -11.61
C THR A 248 -12.63 -28.53 -11.77
N GLY A 249 -12.44 -29.27 -10.67
CA GLY A 249 -12.20 -30.71 -10.70
C GLY A 249 -10.97 -31.15 -11.50
N LYS A 250 -10.01 -30.24 -11.76
CA LYS A 250 -8.82 -30.55 -12.56
C LYS A 250 -7.69 -30.93 -11.62
N SER A 251 -7.74 -32.18 -11.16
CA SER A 251 -6.59 -32.88 -10.60
C SER A 251 -5.59 -33.12 -11.73
N SER A 252 -4.45 -32.43 -11.68
CA SER A 252 -3.24 -32.86 -12.39
C SER A 252 -2.02 -32.38 -11.62
N GLU A 253 -1.51 -33.25 -10.75
CA GLU A 253 -0.28 -33.97 -11.06
C GLU A 253 0.78 -33.12 -11.79
N ALA A 254 1.54 -32.35 -11.02
CA ALA A 254 2.91 -31.98 -11.38
C ALA A 254 3.67 -31.57 -10.11
N GLN A 255 4.71 -32.35 -9.83
CA GLN A 255 5.89 -31.99 -9.02
C GLN A 255 5.87 -32.40 -7.54
N ALA A 256 5.85 -33.71 -7.30
CA ALA A 256 6.59 -34.33 -6.20
C ALA A 256 7.40 -35.49 -6.77
N THR A 257 8.70 -35.29 -6.99
CA THR A 257 9.68 -36.36 -7.16
C THR A 257 10.97 -35.94 -6.47
N SER A 258 11.22 -36.50 -5.29
CA SER A 258 12.57 -36.84 -4.85
C SER A 258 12.49 -37.99 -3.84
N HIS A 259 12.88 -39.16 -4.33
CA HIS A 259 13.46 -40.31 -3.63
C HIS A 259 12.68 -41.07 -2.56
N THR A 260 12.34 -42.30 -2.94
CA THR A 260 12.26 -43.50 -2.10
C THR A 260 13.61 -43.79 -1.46
N ASP A 261 13.61 -44.38 -0.26
CA ASP A 261 14.02 -45.78 -0.09
C ASP A 261 13.59 -46.33 1.27
N ASP A 262 13.13 -47.59 1.19
CA ASP A 262 12.68 -48.47 2.26
C ASP A 262 13.80 -48.84 3.24
N VAL A 263 13.49 -48.95 4.54
CA VAL A 263 14.03 -50.02 5.40
C VAL A 263 12.94 -50.44 6.39
N VAL A 264 12.59 -51.73 6.30
CA VAL A 264 11.79 -52.55 7.21
C VAL A 264 12.57 -52.81 8.50
N GLU A 265 11.92 -52.82 9.67
CA GLU A 265 12.12 -53.86 10.69
C GLU A 265 11.09 -53.78 11.83
N ASP A 266 10.23 -54.80 11.82
CA ASP A 266 9.63 -55.60 12.90
C ASP A 266 8.97 -54.99 14.15
N GLU A 267 7.71 -55.42 14.28
CA GLU A 267 6.79 -55.50 15.42
C GLU A 267 7.42 -55.83 16.78
N ALA A 268 6.99 -55.12 17.83
CA ALA A 268 6.11 -55.70 18.86
C ALA A 268 5.81 -54.72 20.02
N SER A 269 4.52 -54.40 20.15
CA SER A 269 3.71 -54.42 21.37
C SER A 269 4.34 -54.03 22.72
N GLY A 270 3.74 -53.02 23.36
CA GLY A 270 3.69 -52.97 24.83
C GLY A 270 3.39 -51.60 25.40
N ALA A 271 2.16 -51.42 25.89
CA ALA A 271 1.66 -50.24 26.58
C ALA A 271 2.51 -49.85 27.82
N GLU A 272 2.61 -48.54 28.10
CA GLU A 272 1.90 -47.90 29.22
C GLU A 272 2.41 -46.47 29.49
N THR A 273 1.43 -45.58 29.67
CA THR A 273 1.34 -44.43 30.59
C THR A 273 2.52 -43.43 30.72
N ALA A 274 2.24 -42.16 30.37
CA ALA A 274 1.93 -41.10 31.34
C ALA A 274 2.27 -39.72 30.76
N SER A 275 1.22 -38.91 30.63
CA SER A 275 1.19 -37.55 30.14
C SER A 275 1.73 -36.54 31.17
N THR A 276 2.43 -35.52 30.69
CA THR A 276 2.59 -34.23 31.39
C THR A 276 2.51 -33.10 30.37
N GLY A 277 1.64 -32.11 30.60
CA GLY A 277 1.50 -30.95 29.71
C GLY A 277 0.23 -30.12 29.88
N TYR A 278 0.07 -29.53 31.07
CA TYR A 278 -0.62 -28.27 31.42
C TYR A 278 -1.43 -27.52 30.33
N LEU A 279 -2.75 -27.38 30.53
CA LEU A 279 -3.50 -26.20 31.05
C LEU A 279 -4.05 -25.25 29.96
N SER A 280 -5.39 -25.16 29.86
CA SER A 280 -6.15 -24.01 30.37
C SER A 280 -7.63 -24.07 29.93
N GLU A 281 -8.59 -24.06 30.86
CA GLU A 281 -9.78 -23.19 30.75
C GLU A 281 -10.56 -23.07 32.09
N ALA A 282 -11.30 -21.97 32.19
CA ALA A 282 -11.77 -21.27 33.39
C ALA A 282 -12.86 -21.97 34.24
N PRO A 283 -13.11 -21.55 35.50
CA PRO A 283 -14.23 -22.03 36.28
C PRO A 283 -15.36 -21.00 36.46
N ALA A 284 -16.59 -21.52 36.49
CA ALA A 284 -17.80 -20.82 36.92
C ALA A 284 -18.30 -21.39 38.27
N LYS A 285 -18.76 -20.46 39.12
CA LYS A 285 -19.75 -20.55 40.22
C LYS A 285 -19.43 -21.27 41.55
N ASN A 286 -19.38 -20.41 42.58
CA ASN A 286 -20.24 -20.35 43.79
C ASN A 286 -19.92 -21.26 45.00
N GLY A 287 -19.79 -20.64 46.19
CA GLY A 287 -20.00 -21.30 47.49
C GLY A 287 -19.01 -21.00 48.62
N ASN A 288 -19.34 -19.97 49.41
CA ASN A 288 -19.29 -19.93 50.89
C ASN A 288 -17.97 -20.20 51.67
N GLY A 289 -17.59 -19.26 52.56
CA GLY A 289 -16.98 -19.62 53.85
C GLY A 289 -15.69 -18.91 54.29
N LYS A 290 -15.88 -17.92 55.18
CA LYS A 290 -15.01 -17.50 56.30
C LYS A 290 -13.68 -16.77 56.07
N ALA A 291 -13.61 -15.64 56.76
CA ALA A 291 -12.49 -14.72 56.97
C ALA A 291 -11.44 -15.25 57.96
N THR A 292 -10.19 -14.81 57.78
CA THR A 292 -9.15 -14.43 58.78
C THR A 292 -8.04 -13.72 57.98
N ALA A 293 -7.78 -12.42 58.14
CA ALA A 293 -7.10 -11.68 59.21
C ALA A 293 -5.57 -11.92 59.34
N THR A 294 -4.81 -10.93 58.84
CA THR A 294 -3.57 -10.33 59.38
C THR A 294 -2.28 -11.15 59.59
N THR A 295 -1.17 -10.63 59.02
CA THR A 295 0.11 -10.21 59.69
C THR A 295 1.10 -9.79 58.58
N MET A 296 1.43 -8.50 58.39
CA MET A 296 2.53 -7.73 59.01
C MET A 296 3.95 -8.26 58.78
N ALA A 297 4.83 -7.32 58.39
CA ALA A 297 6.31 -7.32 58.37
C ALA A 297 6.93 -7.46 56.97
N GLY A 298 7.81 -6.59 56.48
CA GLY A 298 8.43 -5.41 57.07
C GLY A 298 9.67 -5.01 56.27
N GLY A 299 9.84 -3.71 55.97
CA GLY A 299 11.10 -3.02 55.68
C GLY A 299 11.89 -3.44 54.43
N ARG A 300 12.76 -2.63 53.81
CA ARG A 300 13.28 -1.29 54.09
C ARG A 300 13.77 -0.65 52.76
N ARG A 301 13.34 0.60 52.53
CA ARG A 301 14.13 1.80 52.19
C ARG A 301 15.28 1.69 51.14
N ARG A 302 15.05 2.25 49.94
CA ARG A 302 16.13 2.75 49.06
C ARG A 302 16.51 4.18 49.48
N LYS A 303 17.82 4.44 49.64
CA LYS A 303 18.38 5.79 49.77
C LYS A 303 18.60 6.36 48.37
N ALA A 304 18.04 7.54 48.09
CA ALA A 304 18.49 8.41 47.01
C ALA A 304 19.43 9.45 47.62
N VAL A 305 20.65 9.57 47.08
CA VAL A 305 21.58 10.66 47.41
C VAL A 305 21.74 11.56 46.19
N ARG A 306 21.85 12.84 46.52
CA ARG A 306 21.52 14.03 45.74
C ARG A 306 22.76 14.58 45.03
N LYS A 307 22.50 15.15 43.86
CA LYS A 307 23.40 15.90 42.97
C LYS A 307 24.14 17.03 43.72
N ARG A 308 25.42 17.21 43.42
CA ARG A 308 26.11 18.51 43.39
C ARG A 308 26.57 18.75 41.96
#